data_AF-W1XLS4-F1
#
_entry.id   AF-W1XLS4-F1
#
_cell.length_a   1.000
_cell.length_b   1.000
_cell.length_c   1.000
_cell.angle_alpha   90.00
_cell.angle_beta   90.00
_cell.angle_gamma   90.00
#
_symmetry.space_group_name_H-M   'P 1'
#
loop_
_entity.id
_entity.type
_entity.pdbx_description
1 polymer ?
#
loop_
_entity_poly.entity_id
_entity_poly.type
_entity_poly.pdbx_seq_one_letter_code
_entity_poly.pdbx_strand_id
1 'polypeptide(L)' 'RNIGKAQITGLQFEVKQTLNKHWKARLGYTYLRALNKSDKDMPRELLDKPRHKVDIGVDFEDKASGWSGSLWGDYYIH' A
#
# COMPACT_ATOMS: atom_id res chain seq x y z
N ARG A 1 -17.08 13.33 -23.08
CA ARG A 1 -16.31 14.38 -22.35
C ARG A 1 -15.20 13.64 -21.61
N ASN A 2 -13.97 13.68 -22.14
CA ASN A 2 -12.84 12.89 -21.65
C ASN A 2 -12.41 13.39 -20.28
N ILE A 3 -12.49 12.53 -19.26
CA ILE A 3 -11.96 12.82 -17.94
C ILE A 3 -10.45 12.94 -18.12
N GLY A 4 -9.91 14.13 -17.85
CA GLY A 4 -8.49 14.43 -18.01
C GLY A 4 -7.65 13.33 -17.39
N LYS A 5 -6.62 12.89 -18.13
CA LYS A 5 -5.69 11.83 -17.75
C LYS A 5 -5.02 12.19 -16.42
N ALA A 6 -5.62 11.79 -15.30
CA ALA A 6 -4.96 11.80 -14.02
C ALA A 6 -3.90 10.71 -14.05
N GLN A 7 -2.63 11.08 -14.30
CA GLN A 7 -1.51 10.18 -14.09
C GLN A 7 -1.26 10.10 -12.59
N ILE A 8 -1.73 9.03 -11.98
CA ILE A 8 -1.36 8.66 -10.62
C ILE A 8 0.01 7.99 -10.75
N THR A 9 1.08 8.73 -10.46
CA THR A 9 2.42 8.16 -10.36
C THR A 9 2.63 7.68 -8.93
N GLY A 10 2.68 6.37 -8.74
CA GLY A 10 2.90 5.76 -7.44
C GLY A 10 4.19 4.96 -7.40
N LEU A 11 4.81 4.88 -6.23
CA LEU A 11 5.81 3.89 -5.90
C LEU A 11 5.19 2.90 -4.91
N GLN A 12 5.27 1.62 -5.24
CA GLN A 12 4.84 0.55 -4.35
C GLN A 12 6.06 -0.29 -4.00
N PHE A 13 6.25 -0.49 -2.71
CA PHE A 13 7.26 -1.37 -2.16
C PHE A 13 6.53 -2.48 -1.43
N GLU A 14 6.86 -3.72 -1.73
CA GLU A 14 6.36 -4.87 -0.99
C GLU A 14 7.56 -5.74 -0.61
N VAL A 15 7.68 -6.05 0.67
CA VAL A 15 8.69 -6.93 1.23
C VAL A 15 7.96 -8.08 1.90
N LYS A 16 8.25 -9.29 1.43
CA LYS A 16 7.77 -10.54 2.05
C LYS A 16 8.97 -11.26 2.64
N GLN A 17 8.98 -11.44 3.94
CA GLN A 17 10.06 -12.14 4.63
C GLN A 17 9.51 -13.36 5.36
N THR A 18 10.03 -14.53 5.00
CA THR A 18 9.75 -15.76 5.74
C THR A 18 10.70 -15.80 6.94
N LEU A 19 10.17 -15.54 8.13
CA LEU A 19 10.95 -15.52 9.36
C LEU A 19 11.30 -16.94 9.78
N ASN A 20 10.36 -17.88 9.64
CA ASN A 20 10.52 -19.28 10.00
C ASN A 20 9.60 -20.16 9.12
N LYS A 21 9.71 -21.49 9.27
CA LYS A 21 8.79 -22.45 8.63
C LYS A 21 7.31 -22.18 8.95
N HIS A 22 7.05 -21.52 10.07
CA HIS A 22 5.71 -21.23 10.57
C HIS A 22 5.27 -19.78 10.38
N TRP A 23 6.19 -18.82 10.28
CA TRP A 23 5.87 -17.39 10.32
C TRP A 23 6.34 -16.70 9.04
N LYS A 24 5.42 -16.03 8.36
CA LYS A 24 5.70 -15.17 7.20
C LYS A 24 5.24 -13.76 7.53
N ALA A 25 6.12 -12.79 7.37
CA ALA A 25 5.78 -11.39 7.50
C ALA A 25 5.68 -10.76 6.10
N ARG A 26 4.75 -9.84 5.94
CA ARG A 26 4.51 -9.05 4.74
C ARG A 26 4.46 -7.59 5.14
N LEU A 27 5.22 -6.75 4.45
CA LEU A 27 5.24 -5.31 4.65
C LEU A 27 5.13 -4.63 3.29
N GLY A 28 4.00 -3.98 3.07
CA GLY A 28 3.74 -3.13 1.93
C GLY A 28 3.87 -1.66 2.30
N TYR A 29 4.38 -0.85 1.39
CA TYR A 29 4.39 0.59 1.48
C TYR A 29 4.08 1.17 0.10
N THR A 30 2.95 1.86 0.02
CA THR A 30 2.50 2.54 -1.19
C THR A 30 2.59 4.04 -0.99
N TYR A 31 3.38 4.69 -1.84
CA TYR A 31 3.45 6.14 -1.94
C TYR A 31 2.82 6.59 -3.26
N LEU A 32 1.76 7.39 -3.18
CA LEU A 32 1.09 7.94 -4.36
C LEU A 32 1.43 9.42 -4.47
N ARG A 33 2.00 9.81 -5.61
CA ARG A 33 2.20 11.20 -6.00
C ARG A 33 1.29 11.53 -7.18
N ALA A 34 0.13 12.10 -6.87
CA ALA A 34 -0.70 12.73 -7.89
C ALA A 34 -0.02 14.03 -8.35
N LEU A 35 0.77 13.96 -9.42
CA LEU A 35 1.31 15.14 -10.11
C LEU A 35 0.31 15.54 -11.18
N ASN A 36 -0.49 16.59 -10.93
CA ASN A 36 -1.31 17.20 -11.96
C ASN A 36 -0.39 17.88 -12.98
N LYS A 37 -0.28 17.31 -14.17
CA LYS A 37 0.48 17.85 -15.30
C LYS A 37 -0.38 18.70 -16.26
N SER A 38 -1.55 19.15 -15.82
CA SER A 38 -2.44 19.99 -16.62
C SER A 38 -2.74 21.29 -15.89
N ASP A 39 -2.24 22.36 -16.49
CA ASP A 39 -2.56 23.78 -16.30
C ASP A 39 -1.94 24.56 -15.13
N LYS A 40 -1.35 25.69 -15.54
CA LYS A 40 -0.60 26.69 -14.75
C LYS A 40 -1.50 27.50 -13.78
N ASP A 41 -2.82 27.28 -13.81
CA ASP A 41 -3.85 28.05 -13.10
C ASP A 41 -4.80 27.21 -12.23
N MET A 42 -4.60 25.90 -12.11
CA MET A 42 -5.42 25.07 -11.20
C MET A 42 -4.76 24.94 -9.82
N PRO A 43 -5.52 25.04 -8.71
CA PRO A 43 -4.96 24.87 -7.38
C PRO A 43 -4.33 23.47 -7.28
N ARG A 44 -3.07 23.45 -6.85
CA ARG A 44 -2.13 22.32 -6.91
C ARG A 44 -2.50 21.10 -6.06
N GLU A 45 -3.65 21.10 -5.42
CA GLU A 45 -3.95 20.16 -4.36
C GLU A 45 -5.31 19.52 -4.60
N LEU A 46 -5.29 18.32 -5.19
CA LEU A 46 -6.31 17.31 -4.87
C LEU A 46 -5.97 16.79 -3.45
N LEU A 47 -6.22 17.65 -2.45
CA LEU A 47 -5.73 17.60 -1.06
C LEU A 47 -6.47 16.61 -0.15
N ASP A 48 -6.95 15.46 -0.64
CA ASP A 48 -7.77 14.63 0.26
C ASP A 48 -7.64 13.13 0.05
N LYS A 49 -6.51 12.69 -0.52
CA LYS A 49 -6.18 11.27 -0.59
C LYS A 49 -4.90 10.98 0.18
N PRO A 50 -4.89 9.98 1.07
CA PRO A 50 -3.70 9.57 1.79
C PRO A 50 -2.58 9.31 0.78
N ARG A 51 -1.51 10.09 0.88
CA ARG A 51 -0.36 9.98 -0.03
C ARG A 51 0.50 8.78 0.32
N HIS A 52 0.33 8.24 1.52
CA HIS A 52 1.12 7.18 2.10
C HIS A 52 0.19 6.11 2.68
N LYS A 53 0.33 4.89 2.20
CA LYS A 53 -0.32 3.71 2.77
C LYS A 53 0.76 2.73 3.19
N VAL A 54 0.64 2.19 4.40
CA VAL A 54 1.46 1.10 4.90
C VAL A 54 0.53 -0.10 5.06
N ASP A 55 0.96 -1.25 4.56
CA ASP A 55 0.26 -2.52 4.68
C ASP A 55 1.15 -3.45 5.51
N ILE A 56 0.65 -3.99 6.62
CA ILE A 56 1.44 -4.91 7.45
C ILE A 56 0.65 -6.19 7.60
N GLY A 57 1.29 -7.32 7.34
CA GLY A 57 0.69 -8.65 7.46
C GLY A 57 1.64 -9.62 8.13
N VAL A 58 1.08 -10.54 8.90
CA VAL A 58 1.77 -11.72 9.41
C VAL A 58 0.88 -12.93 9.20
N ASP A 59 1.46 -13.95 8.58
CA ASP A 59 0.82 -15.22 8.36
C ASP A 59 1.52 -16.26 9.24
N PHE A 60 0.73 -17.01 9.98
CA PHE A 60 1.15 -18.15 10.78
C PHE A 60 0.56 -19.44 10.19
N GLU A 61 1.41 -20.44 10.00
CA GLU A 61 1.00 -21.76 9.53
C GLU A 61 1.73 -22.83 10.33
N ASP A 62 0.99 -23.58 11.13
CA ASP A 62 1.48 -24.78 11.79
C ASP A 62 0.98 -26.03 11.08
N LYS A 63 1.88 -26.63 10.29
CA LYS A 63 1.61 -27.89 9.59
C LYS A 63 1.49 -29.09 10.54
N ALA A 64 2.05 -29.03 11.74
CA ALA A 64 2.00 -30.12 12.70
C ALA A 64 0.64 -30.17 13.41
N SER A 65 0.13 -29.01 13.84
CA SER A 65 -1.18 -28.89 14.49
C SER A 65 -2.33 -28.66 13.51
N GLY A 66 -2.04 -28.41 12.22
CA GLY A 66 -3.03 -28.11 11.18
C GLY A 66 -3.68 -26.74 11.31
N TRP A 67 -3.10 -25.85 12.13
CA TRP A 67 -3.66 -24.54 12.42
C TRP A 67 -3.00 -23.48 11.56
N SER A 68 -3.81 -22.64 10.92
CA SER A 68 -3.30 -21.48 10.19
C SER A 68 -4.09 -20.24 10.59
N GLY A 69 -3.38 -19.13 10.64
CA GLY A 69 -3.92 -17.82 10.97
C GLY A 69 -3.20 -16.77 10.16
N SER A 70 -3.93 -15.75 9.72
CA SER A 70 -3.34 -14.60 9.07
C SER A 70 -3.93 -13.35 9.69
N LEU A 71 -3.06 -12.39 9.96
CA LEU A 71 -3.42 -11.09 10.49
C LEU A 71 -2.82 -10.03 9.58
N TRP A 72 -3.64 -9.10 9.13
CA TRP A 72 -3.18 -7.97 8.33
C TRP A 72 -3.90 -6.70 8.77
N GLY A 73 -3.22 -5.58 8.55
CA GLY A 73 -3.71 -4.26 8.86
C GLY A 73 -3.15 -3.25 7.88
N ASP A 74 -4.02 -2.34 7.46
CA ASP A 74 -3.67 -1.23 6.59
C ASP A 74 -3.66 0.04 7.44
N TYR A 75 -2.59 0.82 7.33
CA TYR A 75 -2.44 2.10 8.00
C TYR A 75 -2.25 3.21 6.96
N TYR A 76 -3.17 4.18 6.96
CA TYR A 76 -3.12 5.34 6.08
C TYR A 76 -2.53 6.51 6.85
N ILE A 77 -1.43 7.07 6.34
CA ILE A 77 -0.80 8.26 6.90
C ILE A 77 -1.38 9.47 6.15
N HIS A 78 -2.05 10.35 6.88
CA HIS A 78 -2.67 11.58 6.36
C HIS A 78 -1.73 12.77 6.54
#